data_AF-A0A967C9Q2-F1
#
_entry.id   AF-A0A967C9Q2-F1
#
_cell.length_a   1.000
_cell.length_b   1.000
_cell.length_c   1.000
_cell.angle_alpha   90.00
_cell.angle_beta   90.00
_cell.angle_gamma   90.00
#
_symmetry.space_group_name_H-M   'P 1'
#
loop_
_entity.id
_entity.type
_entity.pdbx_description
1 polymer ?
#
loop_
_entity_poly.entity_id
_entity_poly.type
_entity_poly.pdbx_seq_one_letter_code
_entity_poly.pdbx_strand_id
1 'polypeptide(L)'
;MRFTKKEGVTEGLVHPETVFLMLLAASAGLILIQVAVSQLVPNSSALLGRLPSGLTGRDAMEALSSVAEVIAAVLGIAITVVAIVVELAANRYSHQITRLFLTAPNNLLVLSLYALTTIQCIWVGVILAPEPGFGTFFTLVITMILASVSLISLVPYIYSIFSFLSPDAVVRRIG
;
A
#
# COMPACT_ATOMS: atom_id res chain seq x y z
N MET A 1 46.01 -3.17 -21.89
CA MET A 1 45.63 -1.73 -21.94
C MET A 1 44.47 -1.64 -22.94
N ARG A 2 43.23 -1.28 -22.65
CA ARG A 2 42.61 -0.51 -21.56
C ARG A 2 41.27 -1.15 -21.17
N PHE A 3 41.02 -1.25 -19.87
CA PHE A 3 39.67 -1.26 -19.32
C PHE A 3 39.05 0.12 -19.55
N THR A 4 37.95 0.20 -20.29
CA THR A 4 37.09 1.38 -20.30
C THR A 4 35.79 1.04 -19.60
N LYS A 5 35.84 1.27 -18.29
CA LYS A 5 34.75 1.56 -17.38
C LYS A 5 33.67 2.39 -18.09
N LYS A 6 32.49 1.81 -18.33
CA LYS A 6 31.26 2.59 -18.51
C LYS A 6 30.61 2.73 -17.15
N GLU A 7 30.91 3.87 -16.54
CA GLU A 7 30.20 4.41 -15.39
C GLU A 7 28.75 4.76 -15.80
N GLY A 8 27.81 4.58 -14.87
CA GLY A 8 26.59 5.38 -14.85
C GLY A 8 25.30 4.72 -15.33
N VAL A 9 25.07 3.44 -15.03
CA VAL A 9 23.68 2.94 -14.88
C VAL A 9 23.37 2.85 -13.39
N THR A 10 23.27 4.01 -12.75
CA THR A 10 22.49 4.15 -11.52
C THR A 10 21.03 4.35 -11.92
N GLU A 11 20.46 3.35 -12.61
CA GLU A 11 19.02 3.28 -12.81
C GLU A 11 18.40 2.87 -11.48
N GLY A 12 18.02 3.89 -10.71
CA GLY A 12 16.88 3.84 -9.81
C GLY A 12 16.86 2.71 -8.79
N LEU A 13 17.99 2.44 -8.11
CA LEU A 13 17.94 1.68 -6.86
C LEU A 13 17.31 2.60 -5.82
N VAL A 14 15.97 2.66 -5.82
CA VAL A 14 15.20 3.41 -4.84
C VAL A 14 15.62 2.89 -3.47
N HIS A 15 16.43 3.69 -2.75
CA HIS A 15 16.91 3.30 -1.44
C HIS A 15 15.67 3.11 -0.53
N PRO A 16 15.63 2.08 0.33
CA PRO A 16 14.46 1.79 1.16
C PRO A 16 14.05 2.99 2.02
N GLU A 17 15.02 3.84 2.41
CA GLU A 17 14.78 5.10 3.11
C GLU A 17 13.99 6.11 2.29
N THR A 18 14.21 6.18 0.97
CA THR A 18 13.44 7.08 0.08
C THR A 18 12.01 6.61 -0.12
N VAL A 19 11.76 5.28 -0.16
CA VAL A 19 10.40 4.72 -0.19
C VAL A 19 9.68 5.08 1.11
N PHE A 20 10.34 4.91 2.26
CA PHE A 20 9.77 5.27 3.55
C PHE A 20 9.42 6.76 3.63
N LEU A 21 10.32 7.64 3.21
CA LEU A 21 10.07 9.09 3.18
C LEU A 21 8.95 9.47 2.19
N MET A 22 8.90 8.83 1.02
CA MET A 22 7.81 9.04 0.06
C MET A 22 6.46 8.58 0.60
N LEU A 23 6.40 7.42 1.27
CA LEU A 23 5.19 6.92 1.90
C LEU A 23 4.69 7.84 3.00
N LEU A 24 5.60 8.31 3.84
CA LEU A 24 5.29 9.22 4.93
C LEU A 24 4.79 10.55 4.37
N ALA A 25 5.45 11.09 3.34
CA ALA A 25 5.03 12.30 2.65
C ALA A 25 3.68 12.13 1.93
N ALA A 26 3.45 10.99 1.26
CA ALA A 26 2.20 10.68 0.59
C ALA A 26 1.04 10.56 1.58
N SER A 27 1.22 9.86 2.70
CA SER A 27 0.21 9.77 3.76
C SER A 27 -0.06 11.14 4.37
N ALA A 28 0.98 11.90 4.74
CA ALA A 28 0.83 13.24 5.30
C ALA A 28 0.12 14.17 4.31
N GLY A 29 0.47 14.13 3.03
CA GLY A 29 -0.18 14.91 1.99
C GLY A 29 -1.65 14.55 1.80
N LEU A 30 -1.97 13.25 1.80
CA LEU A 30 -3.34 12.76 1.64
C LEU A 30 -4.21 13.14 2.87
N ILE A 31 -3.64 13.10 4.07
CA ILE A 31 -4.27 13.61 5.30
C ILE A 31 -4.50 15.13 5.21
N LEU A 32 -3.50 15.90 4.81
CA LEU A 32 -3.65 17.36 4.67
C LEU A 32 -4.75 17.71 3.65
N ILE A 33 -4.86 16.95 2.56
CA ILE A 33 -5.95 17.12 1.58
C ILE A 33 -7.31 16.78 2.21
N GLN A 34 -7.44 15.67 2.94
CA GLN A 34 -8.69 15.29 3.60
C GLN A 34 -9.11 16.31 4.66
N VAL A 35 -8.16 16.81 5.45
CA VAL A 35 -8.40 17.87 6.44
C VAL A 35 -8.77 19.17 5.74
N ALA A 36 -8.05 19.57 4.69
CA ALA A 36 -8.37 20.78 3.93
C ALA A 36 -9.78 20.71 3.33
N VAL A 37 -10.17 19.59 2.72
CA VAL A 37 -11.54 19.37 2.20
C VAL A 37 -12.57 19.45 3.32
N SER A 38 -12.27 18.89 4.49
CA SER A 38 -13.17 18.93 5.65
C SER A 38 -13.36 20.35 6.19
N GLN A 39 -12.32 21.19 6.14
CA GLN A 39 -12.38 22.59 6.58
C GLN A 39 -12.97 23.53 5.51
N LEU A 40 -12.83 23.19 4.22
CA LEU A 40 -13.31 24.02 3.11
C LEU A 40 -14.78 23.77 2.76
N VAL A 41 -15.34 22.63 3.19
CA VAL A 41 -16.76 22.28 3.02
C VAL A 41 -17.49 22.10 4.37
N PRO A 42 -17.52 23.11 5.27
CA PRO A 42 -18.25 22.98 6.55
C PRO A 42 -19.78 23.10 6.40
N ASN A 43 -20.28 23.60 5.26
CA ASN A 43 -21.58 24.26 5.23
C ASN A 43 -22.48 23.90 4.03
N SER A 44 -22.55 22.62 3.67
CA SER A 44 -23.54 22.11 2.70
C SER A 44 -24.57 21.19 3.37
N SER A 45 -25.11 21.63 4.51
CA SER A 45 -26.27 21.01 5.18
C SER A 45 -27.52 20.95 4.30
N ALA A 46 -27.58 21.76 3.22
CA ALA A 46 -28.69 21.80 2.28
C ALA A 46 -28.74 20.65 1.26
N LEU A 47 -27.61 20.02 0.91
CA LEU A 47 -27.57 18.88 -0.02
C LEU A 47 -27.57 17.52 0.69
N LEU A 48 -27.21 17.49 1.98
CA LEU A 48 -27.11 16.29 2.81
C LEU A 48 -28.44 15.80 3.41
N GLY A 49 -29.52 16.58 3.34
CA GLY A 49 -30.86 16.10 3.68
C GLY A 49 -31.40 14.97 2.79
N ARG A 50 -30.66 14.58 1.73
CA ARG A 50 -30.99 13.49 0.80
C ARG A 50 -30.09 12.26 0.89
N LEU A 51 -29.06 12.27 1.74
CA LEU A 51 -28.22 11.10 1.94
C LEU A 51 -28.76 10.27 3.12
N PRO A 52 -28.71 8.93 3.04
CA PRO A 52 -29.30 8.05 4.04
C PRO A 52 -28.64 8.30 5.40
N SER A 53 -29.42 8.86 6.32
CA SER A 53 -29.09 9.20 7.72
C SER A 53 -28.85 7.96 8.61
N GLY A 54 -28.53 6.81 8.02
CA GLY A 54 -28.43 5.52 8.70
C GLY A 54 -27.02 5.12 9.12
N LEU A 55 -25.97 5.77 8.60
CA LEU A 55 -24.60 5.55 9.06
C LEU A 55 -24.30 6.58 10.15
N THR A 56 -24.43 6.19 11.42
CA THR A 56 -23.93 7.05 12.48
C THR A 56 -22.40 7.13 12.38
N GLY A 57 -21.81 8.27 12.74
CA GLY A 57 -20.35 8.43 12.69
C GLY A 57 -19.60 7.34 13.48
N ARG A 58 -20.24 6.76 14.49
CA ARG A 58 -19.72 5.64 15.29
C ARG A 58 -19.63 4.35 14.49
N ASP A 59 -20.69 3.95 13.77
CA ASP A 59 -20.69 2.73 12.95
C ASP A 59 -19.59 2.77 11.88
N ALA A 60 -19.37 3.95 11.30
CA ALA A 60 -18.33 4.17 10.30
C ALA A 60 -16.91 4.05 10.90
N MET A 61 -16.69 4.54 12.12
CA MET A 61 -15.41 4.39 12.82
C MET A 61 -15.12 2.92 13.18
N GLU A 62 -16.13 2.20 13.67
CA GLU A 62 -16.00 0.78 14.01
C GLU A 62 -15.66 -0.06 12.76
N ALA A 63 -16.38 0.18 11.66
CA ALA A 63 -16.08 -0.47 10.38
C ALA A 63 -14.66 -0.15 9.87
N LEU A 64 -14.23 1.11 9.95
CA LEU A 64 -12.90 1.52 9.53
C LEU A 64 -11.80 0.83 10.37
N SER A 65 -11.99 0.75 11.68
CA SER A 65 -11.06 0.05 12.58
C SER A 65 -10.96 -1.43 12.24
N SER A 66 -12.10 -2.09 12.00
CA SER A 66 -12.13 -3.49 11.59
C SER A 66 -11.39 -3.72 10.26
N VAL A 67 -11.60 -2.85 9.27
CA VAL A 67 -10.91 -2.92 7.98
C VAL A 67 -9.40 -2.70 8.14
N ALA A 68 -8.98 -1.76 9.00
CA ALA A 68 -7.57 -1.52 9.28
C ALA A 68 -6.87 -2.77 9.83
N GLU A 69 -7.52 -3.47 10.76
CA GLU A 69 -7.02 -4.72 11.34
C GLU A 69 -6.88 -5.82 10.28
N VAL A 70 -7.88 -5.99 9.41
CA VAL A 70 -7.83 -6.95 8.31
C VAL A 70 -6.67 -6.66 7.36
N ILE A 71 -6.48 -5.41 6.96
CA ILE A 71 -5.37 -5.03 6.04
C ILE A 71 -4.02 -5.27 6.70
N ALA A 72 -3.87 -4.95 7.99
CA ALA A 72 -2.65 -5.22 8.76
C ALA A 72 -2.34 -6.72 8.85
N ALA A 73 -3.36 -7.55 9.13
CA ALA A 73 -3.22 -9.01 9.17
C ALA A 73 -2.79 -9.56 7.80
N VAL A 74 -3.43 -9.10 6.73
CA VAL A 74 -3.10 -9.50 5.35
C VAL A 74 -1.69 -9.07 4.96
N LEU A 75 -1.24 -7.88 5.34
CA LEU A 75 0.15 -7.43 5.14
C LEU A 75 1.13 -8.37 5.85
N GLY A 76 0.83 -8.77 7.10
CA GLY A 76 1.63 -9.73 7.84
C GLY A 76 1.76 -11.07 7.11
N ILE A 77 0.65 -11.59 6.58
CA ILE A 77 0.62 -12.83 5.77
C ILE A 77 1.43 -12.64 4.48
N ALA A 78 1.33 -11.50 3.80
CA ALA A 78 2.09 -11.23 2.59
C ALA A 78 3.60 -11.25 2.88
N ILE A 79 4.05 -10.62 3.98
CA ILE A 79 5.45 -10.61 4.38
C ILE A 79 5.95 -12.04 4.68
N THR A 80 5.17 -12.87 5.38
CA THR A 80 5.58 -14.25 5.67
C THR A 80 5.67 -15.11 4.41
N VAL A 81 4.73 -14.98 3.47
CA VAL A 81 4.79 -15.66 2.17
C VAL A 81 6.06 -15.26 1.41
N VAL A 82 6.38 -13.97 1.36
CA VAL A 82 7.61 -13.47 0.72
C VAL A 82 8.85 -14.03 1.39
N ALA A 83 8.89 -14.03 2.72
CA ALA A 83 10.01 -14.57 3.48
C ALA A 83 10.27 -16.04 3.16
N ILE A 84 9.22 -16.87 3.13
CA ILE A 84 9.30 -18.29 2.77
C ILE A 84 9.80 -18.46 1.32
N VAL A 85 9.26 -17.68 0.37
CA VAL A 85 9.67 -17.74 -1.04
C VAL A 85 11.16 -17.38 -1.21
N VAL A 86 11.62 -16.36 -0.49
CA VAL A 86 13.04 -15.96 -0.49
C VAL A 86 13.93 -17.06 0.10
N GLU A 87 13.49 -17.71 1.18
CA GLU A 87 14.20 -18.83 1.81
C GLU A 87 14.34 -20.03 0.85
N LEU A 88 13.25 -20.41 0.16
CA LEU A 88 13.26 -21.47 -0.86
C LEU A 88 14.14 -21.11 -2.06
N ALA A 89 14.12 -19.86 -2.52
CA ALA A 89 14.96 -19.39 -3.62
C ALA A 89 16.45 -19.38 -3.25
N ALA A 90 16.78 -18.95 -2.02
CA ALA A 90 18.14 -18.93 -1.51
C ALA A 90 18.75 -20.35 -1.40
N ASN A 91 17.92 -21.35 -1.08
CA ASN A 91 18.37 -22.74 -1.03
C ASN A 91 18.61 -23.34 -2.43
N ARG A 92 17.99 -22.80 -3.49
CA ARG A 92 18.09 -23.31 -4.86
C ARG A 92 19.15 -22.60 -5.73
N TYR A 93 19.42 -21.32 -5.48
CA TYR A 93 20.35 -20.52 -6.28
C TYR A 93 21.25 -19.68 -5.35
N SER A 94 22.46 -20.17 -5.13
CA SER A 94 23.41 -19.63 -4.16
C SER A 94 23.67 -18.12 -4.33
N HIS A 95 23.44 -17.39 -3.24
CA HIS A 95 24.02 -16.10 -2.87
C HIS A 95 23.65 -14.77 -3.55
N GLN A 96 22.98 -14.72 -4.72
CA GLN A 96 22.65 -13.43 -5.37
C GLN A 96 21.18 -12.98 -5.30
N ILE A 97 20.24 -13.82 -4.84
CA ILE A 97 18.80 -13.57 -5.02
C ILE A 97 18.16 -12.70 -3.93
N THR A 98 18.66 -12.73 -2.70
CA THR A 98 18.11 -11.93 -1.58
C THR A 98 18.19 -10.43 -1.81
N ARG A 99 19.23 -9.93 -2.50
CA ARG A 99 19.32 -8.50 -2.88
C ARG A 99 18.39 -8.13 -4.04
N LEU A 100 18.11 -9.06 -4.95
CA LEU A 100 17.28 -8.77 -6.14
C LEU A 100 15.79 -8.65 -5.79
N PHE A 101 15.33 -9.36 -4.75
CA PHE A 101 13.90 -9.42 -4.37
C PHE A 101 13.44 -8.28 -3.45
N LEU A 102 14.32 -7.76 -2.60
CA LEU A 102 14.06 -6.58 -1.76
C LEU A 102 14.18 -5.27 -2.55
N THR A 103 14.88 -5.29 -3.69
CA THR A 103 15.02 -4.15 -4.60
C THR A 103 14.05 -4.20 -5.78
N ALA A 104 13.30 -5.31 -5.94
CA ALA A 104 12.31 -5.42 -7.00
C ALA A 104 11.21 -4.36 -6.79
N PRO A 105 11.05 -3.40 -7.71
CA PRO A 105 10.19 -2.24 -7.50
C PRO A 105 8.72 -2.63 -7.30
N ASN A 106 8.28 -3.73 -7.92
CA ASN A 106 6.91 -4.23 -7.77
C ASN A 106 6.59 -4.71 -6.35
N ASN A 107 7.55 -5.37 -5.70
CA ASN A 107 7.38 -5.87 -4.33
C ASN A 107 7.29 -4.71 -3.33
N LEU A 108 8.22 -3.76 -3.47
CA LEU A 108 8.21 -2.54 -2.65
C LEU A 108 6.92 -1.74 -2.86
N LEU A 109 6.44 -1.60 -4.10
CA LEU A 109 5.22 -0.85 -4.39
C LEU A 109 4.00 -1.46 -3.68
N VAL A 110 3.77 -2.78 -3.79
CA VAL A 110 2.61 -3.41 -3.16
C VAL A 110 2.70 -3.39 -1.64
N LEU A 111 3.86 -3.72 -1.05
CA LEU A 111 4.03 -3.64 0.41
C LEU A 111 3.83 -2.20 0.92
N SER A 112 4.35 -1.22 0.19
CA SER A 112 4.23 0.20 0.52
C SER A 112 2.77 0.67 0.47
N LEU A 113 1.99 0.21 -0.50
CA LEU A 113 0.56 0.49 -0.62
C LEU A 113 -0.22 -0.05 0.59
N TYR A 114 0.07 -1.29 0.99
CA TYR A 114 -0.57 -1.90 2.15
C TYR A 114 -0.23 -1.15 3.44
N ALA A 115 1.05 -0.87 3.67
CA ALA A 115 1.51 -0.13 4.84
C ALA A 115 0.87 1.28 4.90
N LEU A 116 0.84 1.99 3.77
CA LEU A 116 0.22 3.30 3.66
C LEU A 116 -1.28 3.24 3.98
N THR A 117 -1.97 2.22 3.45
CA THR A 117 -3.42 2.07 3.67
C THR A 117 -3.72 1.81 5.14
N THR A 118 -2.96 0.94 5.81
CA THR A 118 -3.12 0.67 7.25
C THR A 118 -2.89 1.94 8.09
N ILE A 119 -1.81 2.67 7.81
CA ILE A 119 -1.50 3.94 8.50
C ILE A 119 -2.62 4.95 8.26
N GLN A 120 -3.12 5.06 7.03
CA GLN A 120 -4.21 5.96 6.68
C GLN A 120 -5.49 5.64 7.46
N CYS A 121 -5.87 4.37 7.59
CA CYS A 121 -7.05 3.98 8.35
C CYS A 121 -6.93 4.38 9.84
N ILE A 122 -5.75 4.21 10.44
CA ILE A 122 -5.49 4.60 11.84
C ILE A 122 -5.63 6.12 11.99
N TRP A 123 -4.99 6.91 11.12
CA TRP A 123 -5.05 8.37 11.20
C TRP A 123 -6.44 8.91 10.96
N VAL A 124 -7.17 8.38 9.97
CA VAL A 124 -8.54 8.78 9.71
C VAL A 124 -9.42 8.47 10.91
N GLY A 125 -9.25 7.31 11.56
CA GLY A 125 -9.97 6.98 12.80
C GLY A 125 -9.73 7.95 13.95
N VAL A 126 -8.55 8.59 14.02
CA VAL A 126 -8.22 9.60 15.03
C VAL A 126 -8.76 10.99 14.66
N ILE A 127 -8.75 11.33 13.36
CA ILE A 127 -9.14 12.67 12.86
C ILE A 127 -10.67 12.80 12.73
N LEU A 128 -11.39 11.70 12.52
CA LEU A 128 -12.83 11.73 12.30
C LEU A 128 -13.56 12.25 13.54
N ALA A 129 -14.13 13.45 13.44
CA ALA A 129 -15.02 13.98 14.46
C ALA A 129 -16.38 13.25 14.42
N PRO A 130 -17.07 13.07 15.57
CA PRO A 130 -18.40 12.43 15.62
C PRO A 130 -19.50 13.18 14.85
N GLU A 131 -19.24 14.41 14.41
CA GLU A 131 -20.22 15.27 13.76
C GLU A 131 -20.45 14.88 12.29
N PRO A 132 -21.72 14.70 11.86
CA PRO A 132 -22.04 14.32 10.49
C PRO A 132 -21.85 15.51 9.52
N GLY A 133 -20.70 15.55 8.85
CA GLY A 133 -20.37 16.54 7.82
C GLY A 133 -20.03 15.91 6.48
N PHE A 134 -20.16 16.67 5.39
CA PHE A 134 -19.79 16.21 4.03
C PHE A 134 -18.31 15.81 3.93
N GLY A 135 -17.43 16.52 4.65
CA GLY A 135 -16.00 16.19 4.75
C GLY A 135 -15.73 14.81 5.36
N THR A 136 -16.53 14.41 6.35
CA THR A 136 -16.48 13.10 7.01
C THR A 136 -16.79 11.98 6.01
N PHE A 137 -17.86 12.14 5.21
CA PHE A 137 -18.23 11.15 4.18
C PHE A 137 -17.16 11.01 3.10
N PHE A 138 -16.63 12.12 2.59
CA PHE A 138 -15.60 12.09 1.55
C PHE A 138 -14.33 11.38 2.04
N THR A 139 -13.91 11.68 3.26
CA THR A 139 -12.77 11.04 3.93
C THR A 139 -12.98 9.53 4.09
N LEU A 140 -14.18 9.12 4.52
CA LEU A 140 -14.55 7.71 4.67
C LEU A 140 -14.50 6.98 3.32
N VAL A 141 -15.13 7.54 2.28
CA VAL A 141 -15.21 6.93 0.94
C VAL A 141 -13.81 6.75 0.33
N ILE A 142 -12.96 7.76 0.40
CA ILE A 142 -11.57 7.64 -0.09
C ILE A 142 -10.84 6.52 0.61
N THR A 143 -10.96 6.45 1.93
CA THR A 143 -10.24 5.45 2.73
C THR A 143 -10.76 4.04 2.44
N MET A 144 -12.07 3.87 2.23
CA MET A 144 -12.66 2.60 1.84
C MET A 144 -12.29 2.17 0.41
N ILE A 145 -12.19 3.11 -0.53
CA ILE A 145 -11.69 2.81 -1.88
C ILE A 145 -10.22 2.37 -1.81
N LEU A 146 -9.40 3.08 -1.05
CA LEU A 146 -7.98 2.74 -0.87
C LEU A 146 -7.80 1.36 -0.23
N ALA A 147 -8.59 1.05 0.80
CA ALA A 147 -8.69 -0.27 1.41
C ALA A 147 -9.06 -1.36 0.38
N SER A 148 -10.09 -1.12 -0.43
CA SER A 148 -10.53 -2.07 -1.46
C SER A 148 -9.46 -2.31 -2.51
N VAL A 149 -8.81 -1.25 -2.99
CA VAL A 149 -7.70 -1.34 -3.95
C VAL A 149 -6.53 -2.12 -3.36
N SER A 150 -6.21 -1.92 -2.08
CA SER A 150 -5.15 -2.67 -1.40
C SER A 150 -5.45 -4.17 -1.44
N LEU A 151 -6.67 -4.58 -1.05
CA LEU A 151 -7.07 -5.98 -1.04
C LEU A 151 -7.13 -6.60 -2.43
N ILE A 152 -7.62 -5.88 -3.43
CA ILE A 152 -7.65 -6.36 -4.83
C ILE A 152 -6.23 -6.57 -5.36
N SER A 153 -5.28 -5.72 -4.98
CA SER A 153 -3.87 -5.81 -5.37
C SER A 153 -3.16 -7.06 -4.82
N LEU A 154 -3.73 -7.74 -3.82
CA LEU A 154 -3.21 -9.01 -3.30
C LEU A 154 -3.10 -10.10 -4.37
N VAL A 155 -4.15 -10.26 -5.16
CA VAL A 155 -4.25 -11.31 -6.18
C VAL A 155 -3.15 -11.20 -7.24
N PRO A 156 -2.95 -10.03 -7.91
CA PRO A 156 -1.87 -9.88 -8.87
C PRO A 156 -0.48 -9.96 -8.20
N TYR A 157 -0.37 -9.57 -6.93
CA TYR A 157 0.89 -9.69 -6.19
C TYR A 157 1.31 -11.15 -5.98
N ILE A 158 0.40 -12.00 -5.49
CA ILE A 158 0.66 -13.42 -5.32
C ILE A 158 1.02 -14.08 -6.66
N TYR A 159 0.32 -13.71 -7.75
CA TYR A 159 0.67 -14.17 -9.09
C TYR A 159 2.10 -13.76 -9.51
N SER A 160 2.47 -12.50 -9.26
CA SER A 160 3.82 -12.00 -9.54
C SER A 160 4.87 -12.79 -8.77
N ILE A 161 4.64 -13.07 -7.48
CA ILE A 161 5.54 -13.89 -6.65
C ILE A 161 5.69 -15.30 -7.23
N PHE A 162 4.61 -15.98 -7.62
CA PHE A 162 4.70 -17.31 -8.22
C PHE A 162 5.39 -17.32 -9.58
N SER A 163 5.21 -16.28 -10.40
CA SER A 163 5.91 -16.17 -11.68
C SER A 163 7.44 -16.10 -11.51
N PHE A 164 7.93 -15.58 -10.38
CA PHE A 164 9.36 -15.62 -10.04
C PHE A 164 9.85 -17.02 -9.61
N LEU A 165 8.97 -17.88 -9.11
CA LEU A 165 9.30 -19.25 -8.70
C LEU A 165 9.27 -20.24 -9.87
N SER A 166 8.45 -20.00 -10.89
CA SER A 166 8.30 -20.90 -12.04
C SER A 166 9.54 -20.87 -12.96
N PRO A 167 10.28 -22.00 -13.09
CA PRO A 167 11.55 -22.07 -13.84
C PRO A 167 11.39 -22.06 -15.37
N ASP A 168 10.19 -21.82 -15.91
CA ASP A 168 9.96 -21.82 -17.37
C ASP A 168 10.64 -20.65 -18.11
N ALA A 169 11.03 -19.60 -17.40
CA ALA A 169 11.88 -18.54 -17.95
C ALA A 169 13.37 -18.94 -18.08
N VAL A 170 13.81 -20.02 -17.42
CA VAL A 170 15.19 -20.52 -17.49
C VAL A 170 15.37 -21.49 -18.67
N VAL A 171 14.39 -22.35 -18.96
CA VAL A 171 14.52 -23.34 -20.05
C VAL A 171 14.50 -22.70 -21.44
N ARG A 172 13.80 -21.58 -21.63
CA ARG A 172 13.72 -20.91 -22.94
C ARG A 172 14.94 -20.03 -23.29
N ARG A 173 15.95 -19.97 -22.41
CA ARG A 173 17.21 -19.24 -22.63
C ARG A 173 18.44 -20.15 -22.73
N ILE A 174 18.27 -21.46 -22.51
CA ILE A 174 19.32 -22.47 -22.64
C ILE A 174 18.99 -23.49 -23.76
N GLY A 175 17.89 -23.27 -24.49
CA GLY A 175 17.52 -23.99 -25.71
C GLY A 175 17.60 -23.07 -26.92
#